data_AF-A0A7V4QTL5-F1
#
_entry.id   AF-A0A7V4QTL5-F1
#
_cell.length_a   1.000
_cell.length_b   1.000
_cell.length_c   1.000
_cell.angle_alpha   90.00
_cell.angle_beta   90.00
_cell.angle_gamma   90.00
#
_symmetry.space_group_name_H-M   'P 1'
#
loop_
_entity.id
_entity.type
_entity.pdbx_description
1 polymer ?
#
loop_
_entity_poly.entity_id
_entity_poly.type
_entity_poly.pdbx_seq_one_letter_code
_entity_poly.pdbx_strand_id
1 'polypeptide(L)'
;MSYKKSIKITIVLSLLTNFIYCQQNLFQQGTEFYNKADFVSAKEKFFELNEFLTKNNKVSPEVLYNIGCCYFRENKLGYARFYFELAKKFAYHDKDINHNLRFVKKITGNTA
;
A
#
# COMPACT_ATOMS: atom_id res chain seq x y z
N MET A 1 -38.23 -34.65 6.95
CA MET A 1 -37.49 -34.16 5.76
C MET A 1 -37.12 -32.66 5.82
N SER A 2 -37.76 -31.86 6.68
CA SER A 2 -37.52 -30.40 6.81
C SER A 2 -36.12 -30.02 7.36
N TYR A 3 -35.64 -30.70 8.41
CA TYR A 3 -34.36 -30.37 9.06
C TYR A 3 -33.11 -30.60 8.18
N LYS A 4 -33.16 -31.53 7.21
CA LYS A 4 -32.05 -31.77 6.25
C LYS A 4 -31.86 -30.58 5.29
N LYS A 5 -32.94 -29.84 5.01
CA LYS A 5 -32.91 -28.62 4.18
C LYS A 5 -32.33 -27.45 5.00
N SER A 6 -32.72 -27.34 6.27
CA SER A 6 -32.17 -26.35 7.22
C SER A 6 -30.67 -26.56 7.49
N ILE A 7 -30.20 -27.81 7.66
CA ILE A 7 -28.78 -28.12 7.86
C ILE A 7 -27.94 -27.70 6.64
N LYS A 8 -28.43 -27.96 5.41
CA LYS A 8 -27.73 -27.51 4.19
C LYS A 8 -27.64 -25.98 4.12
N ILE A 9 -28.68 -25.26 4.53
CA ILE A 9 -28.67 -23.78 4.57
C ILE A 9 -27.67 -23.27 5.62
N THR A 10 -27.61 -23.88 6.80
CA THR A 10 -26.64 -23.50 7.85
C THR A 10 -25.19 -23.77 7.42
N ILE A 11 -24.92 -24.89 6.74
CA ILE A 11 -23.59 -25.20 6.21
C ILE A 11 -23.18 -24.17 5.15
N VAL A 12 -24.07 -23.83 4.21
CA VAL A 12 -23.83 -22.80 3.18
C VAL A 12 -23.60 -21.42 3.80
N LEU A 13 -24.34 -21.03 4.84
CA LEU A 13 -24.12 -19.76 5.55
C LEU A 13 -22.77 -19.69 6.26
N SER A 14 -22.30 -20.79 6.86
CA SER A 14 -20.99 -20.83 7.55
C SER A 14 -19.80 -20.80 6.57
N LEU A 15 -20.01 -21.26 5.33
CA LEU A 15 -18.97 -21.19 4.29
C LEU A 15 -18.82 -19.77 3.73
N LEU A 16 -19.88 -18.94 3.76
CA LEU A 16 -19.85 -17.54 3.32
C LEU A 16 -19.10 -16.63 4.31
N THR A 17 -19.13 -16.93 5.61
CA THR A 17 -18.44 -16.11 6.63
C THR A 17 -16.91 -16.29 6.63
N ASN A 18 -16.40 -17.41 6.11
CA ASN A 18 -14.96 -17.67 6.04
C ASN A 18 -14.24 -16.91 4.90
N PHE A 19 -14.97 -16.40 3.91
CA PHE A 19 -14.38 -15.58 2.84
C PHE A 19 -13.98 -14.17 3.30
N ILE A 20 -14.58 -13.67 4.38
CA ILE A 20 -14.39 -12.29 4.85
C ILE A 20 -13.07 -12.13 5.62
N TYR A 21 -12.56 -13.21 6.24
CA TYR A 21 -11.34 -13.18 7.04
C TYR A 21 -10.03 -13.11 6.22
N CYS A 22 -10.10 -13.19 4.88
CA CYS A 22 -8.91 -13.14 4.02
C CYS A 22 -8.57 -11.72 3.52
N GLN A 23 -9.39 -10.70 3.80
CA GLN A 23 -9.03 -9.30 3.54
C GLN A 23 -8.18 -8.74 4.69
N GLN A 24 -6.96 -9.24 4.87
CA GLN A 24 -5.97 -8.44 5.59
C GLN A 24 -5.77 -7.12 4.83
N ASN A 25 -5.85 -6.00 5.55
CA ASN A 25 -5.66 -4.66 5.00
C ASN A 25 -4.32 -4.61 4.23
N LEU A 26 -4.36 -4.41 2.91
CA LEU A 26 -3.17 -4.37 2.04
C LEU A 26 -2.10 -3.40 2.58
N PHE A 27 -2.54 -2.31 3.21
CA PHE A 27 -1.64 -1.36 3.86
C PHE A 27 -0.84 -2.01 4.98
N GLN A 28 -1.53 -2.71 5.89
CA GLN A 28 -0.90 -3.43 7.00
C GLN A 28 0.05 -4.51 6.50
N GLN A 29 -0.35 -5.30 5.48
CA GLN A 29 0.53 -6.30 4.87
C GLN A 29 1.80 -5.64 4.32
N GLY A 30 1.66 -4.53 3.59
CA GLY A 30 2.79 -3.76 3.07
C GLY A 30 3.72 -3.28 4.18
N THR A 31 3.17 -2.73 5.27
CA THR A 31 3.94 -2.31 6.45
C THR A 31 4.64 -3.48 7.14
N GLU A 32 3.99 -4.64 7.27
CA GLU A 32 4.60 -5.83 7.87
C GLU A 32 5.79 -6.34 7.03
N PHE A 33 5.65 -6.41 5.70
CA PHE A 33 6.77 -6.73 4.81
C PHE A 33 7.88 -5.70 4.91
N TYR A 34 7.54 -4.41 4.93
CA TYR A 34 8.51 -3.32 5.05
C TYR A 34 9.33 -3.43 6.34
N ASN A 35 8.67 -3.71 7.46
CA ASN A 35 9.31 -3.87 8.76
C ASN A 35 10.23 -5.11 8.82
N LYS A 36 9.95 -6.13 8.01
CA LYS A 36 10.80 -7.31 7.82
C LYS A 36 11.92 -7.09 6.79
N ALA A 37 12.07 -5.86 6.28
CA ALA A 37 12.97 -5.48 5.21
C ALA A 37 12.71 -6.18 3.85
N ASP A 38 11.53 -6.77 3.68
CA ASP A 38 11.08 -7.31 2.40
C ASP A 38 10.43 -6.19 1.57
N PHE A 39 11.28 -5.33 1.02
CA PHE A 39 10.83 -4.14 0.30
C PHE A 39 10.13 -4.47 -1.02
N VAL A 40 10.41 -5.64 -1.61
CA VAL A 40 9.78 -6.07 -2.86
C VAL A 40 8.31 -6.41 -2.59
N SER A 41 8.03 -7.29 -1.64
CA SER A 41 6.65 -7.65 -1.30
C SER A 41 5.90 -6.49 -0.65
N ALA A 42 6.56 -5.64 0.15
CA ALA A 42 5.96 -4.41 0.66
C ALA A 42 5.46 -3.50 -0.49
N LYS A 43 6.33 -3.27 -1.47
CA LYS A 43 6.02 -2.44 -2.64
C LYS A 43 4.86 -3.01 -3.45
N GLU A 44 4.83 -4.33 -3.66
CA GLU A 44 3.71 -5.01 -4.34
C GLU A 44 2.38 -4.73 -3.64
N LYS A 45 2.32 -4.88 -2.31
CA LYS A 45 1.09 -4.62 -1.54
C LYS A 45 0.65 -3.16 -1.59
N PHE A 46 1.59 -2.22 -1.52
CA PHE A 46 1.25 -0.81 -1.68
C PHE A 46 0.79 -0.47 -3.11
N PHE A 47 1.33 -1.12 -4.14
CA PHE A 47 0.85 -0.97 -5.52
C PHE A 47 -0.56 -1.52 -5.72
N GLU A 48 -0.84 -2.72 -5.22
CA GLU A 48 -2.18 -3.32 -5.24
C GLU A 48 -3.20 -2.37 -4.59
N LEU A 49 -2.85 -1.79 -3.44
CA LEU A 49 -3.70 -0.83 -2.74
C LEU A 49 -3.88 0.46 -3.57
N ASN A 50 -2.81 0.99 -4.15
CA ASN A 50 -2.88 2.20 -4.99
C ASN A 50 -3.78 1.98 -6.22
N GLU A 51 -3.68 0.81 -6.86
CA GLU A 51 -4.53 0.44 -7.99
C GLU A 51 -6.00 0.35 -7.57
N PHE A 52 -6.29 -0.29 -6.43
CA PHE A 52 -7.64 -0.36 -5.88
C PHE A 52 -8.20 1.04 -5.59
N LEU A 53 -7.44 1.94 -4.97
CA LEU A 53 -7.86 3.30 -4.69
C LEU A 53 -8.14 4.09 -5.98
N THR A 54 -7.24 3.98 -6.96
CA THR A 54 -7.37 4.69 -8.25
C THR A 54 -8.60 4.25 -9.02
N LYS A 55 -8.94 2.95 -9.03
CA LYS A 55 -10.18 2.42 -9.63
C LYS A 55 -11.45 3.01 -8.99
N ASN A 56 -11.34 3.48 -7.74
CA ASN A 56 -12.42 4.13 -7.00
C ASN A 56 -12.30 5.66 -6.97
N ASN A 57 -11.51 6.25 -7.87
CA ASN A 57 -11.23 7.69 -7.94
C ASN A 57 -10.67 8.29 -6.64
N LYS A 58 -9.93 7.50 -5.86
CA LYS A 58 -9.26 7.91 -4.62
C LYS A 58 -7.75 7.88 -4.79
N VAL A 59 -7.07 8.72 -4.01
CA VAL A 59 -5.60 8.73 -3.91
C VAL A 59 -5.22 8.80 -2.44
N SER A 60 -4.18 8.06 -2.04
CA SER A 60 -3.59 8.16 -0.71
C SER A 60 -2.13 8.63 -0.80
N PRO A 61 -1.80 9.85 -0.32
CA PRO A 61 -0.41 10.31 -0.27
C PRO A 61 0.47 9.40 0.59
N GLU A 62 -0.10 8.77 1.62
CA GLU A 62 0.61 7.84 2.49
C GLU A 62 1.01 6.54 1.76
N VAL A 63 0.13 6.00 0.91
CA VAL A 63 0.46 4.82 0.08
C VAL A 63 1.56 5.18 -0.92
N LEU A 64 1.44 6.32 -1.60
CA LEU A 64 2.46 6.82 -2.53
C LEU A 64 3.81 7.03 -1.84
N TYR A 65 3.81 7.63 -0.65
CA TYR A 65 5.00 7.81 0.16
C TYR A 65 5.67 6.47 0.51
N ASN A 66 4.90 5.48 0.93
CA ASN A 66 5.43 4.16 1.27
C ASN A 66 6.01 3.41 0.05
N ILE A 67 5.39 3.55 -1.14
CA ILE A 67 6.00 3.07 -2.40
C ILE A 67 7.37 3.74 -2.64
N GLY A 68 7.44 5.06 -2.43
CA GLY A 68 8.69 5.82 -2.50
C GLY A 68 9.75 5.32 -1.52
N CYS A 69 9.35 5.03 -0.28
CA CYS A 69 10.21 4.41 0.74
C CYS A 69 10.73 3.04 0.31
N CYS A 70 9.92 2.17 -0.27
CA CYS A 70 10.38 0.88 -0.78
C CYS A 70 11.43 1.06 -1.89
N TYR A 71 11.17 1.91 -2.88
CA TYR A 71 12.14 2.19 -3.94
C TYR A 71 13.44 2.80 -3.40
N PHE A 72 13.35 3.66 -2.39
CA PHE A 72 14.52 4.21 -1.73
C PHE A 72 15.37 3.11 -1.10
N ARG A 73 14.75 2.15 -0.40
CA ARG A 73 15.45 1.00 0.21
C ARG A 73 16.03 0.04 -0.82
N GLU A 74 15.43 -0.05 -2.00
CA GLU A 74 15.98 -0.78 -3.17
C GLU A 74 17.08 -0.01 -3.92
N ASN A 75 17.53 1.15 -3.43
CA ASN A 75 18.48 2.04 -4.09
C ASN A 75 18.04 2.53 -5.50
N LYS A 76 16.72 2.52 -5.75
CA LYS A 76 16.11 2.99 -7.00
C LYS A 76 15.68 4.46 -6.85
N LEU A 77 16.67 5.33 -6.67
CA LEU A 77 16.48 6.71 -6.24
C LEU A 77 15.58 7.55 -7.17
N GLY A 78 15.63 7.32 -8.49
CA GLY A 78 14.76 8.00 -9.44
C GLY A 78 13.27 7.71 -9.20
N TYR A 79 12.93 6.44 -8.96
CA TYR A 79 11.56 6.04 -8.62
C TYR A 79 11.15 6.54 -7.24
N ALA A 80 12.05 6.47 -6.26
CA ALA A 80 11.79 7.02 -4.93
C ALA A 80 11.41 8.51 -5.00
N ARG A 81 12.19 9.29 -5.76
CA ARG A 81 11.92 10.71 -6.02
C ARG A 81 10.55 10.90 -6.65
N PHE A 82 10.25 10.17 -7.73
CA PHE A 82 8.98 10.26 -8.44
C PHE A 82 7.78 10.08 -7.49
N TYR A 83 7.81 9.03 -6.66
CA TYR A 83 6.72 8.75 -5.73
C TYR A 83 6.63 9.77 -4.59
N PHE A 84 7.75 10.30 -4.09
CA PHE A 84 7.71 11.39 -3.12
C PHE A 84 7.18 12.70 -3.71
N GLU A 85 7.54 13.04 -4.96
CA GLU A 85 6.95 14.19 -5.66
C GLU A 85 5.45 13.99 -5.90
N LEU A 86 5.04 12.77 -6.27
CA LEU A 86 3.64 12.43 -6.47
C LEU A 86 2.84 12.52 -5.15
N ALA A 87 3.36 11.98 -4.05
CA ALA A 87 2.75 12.09 -2.73
C ALA A 87 2.62 13.57 -2.29
N LYS A 88 3.65 14.38 -2.52
CA LYS A 88 3.66 15.82 -2.20
C LYS A 88 2.55 16.59 -2.91
N LYS A 89 2.14 16.20 -4.12
CA LYS A 89 1.02 16.85 -4.83
C LYS A 89 -0.29 16.79 -4.04
N PHE A 90 -0.49 15.76 -3.23
CA PHE A 90 -1.71 15.56 -2.43
C PHE A 90 -1.53 15.91 -0.96
N ALA A 91 -0.29 15.95 -0.45
CA ALA A 91 0.04 16.30 0.93
C ALA A 91 1.23 17.28 0.99
N TYR A 92 1.03 18.50 0.49
CA TYR A 92 2.12 19.48 0.30
C TYR A 92 2.87 19.86 1.58
N HIS A 93 2.18 19.90 2.73
CA HIS A 93 2.75 20.29 4.03
C HIS A 93 3.25 19.10 4.88
N ASP A 94 3.19 17.88 4.36
CA ASP A 94 3.65 16.70 5.10
C ASP A 94 5.17 16.76 5.31
N LYS A 95 5.60 16.68 6.56
CA LYS A 95 7.00 16.88 6.94
C LYS A 95 7.89 15.74 6.48
N ASP A 96 7.39 14.51 6.51
CA ASP A 96 8.17 13.31 6.19
C ASP A 96 8.35 13.16 4.68
N ILE A 97 7.28 13.40 3.91
CA ILE A 97 7.35 13.47 2.45
C ILE A 97 8.37 14.55 2.02
N ASN A 98 8.28 15.74 2.59
CA ASN A 98 9.18 16.84 2.24
C ASN A 98 10.63 16.57 2.67
N HIS A 99 10.83 15.94 3.83
CA HIS A 99 12.16 15.55 4.31
C HIS A 99 12.81 14.54 3.36
N ASN A 100 12.12 13.44 3.05
CA ASN A 100 12.66 12.37 2.22
C ASN A 100 12.84 12.82 0.76
N LEU A 101 11.92 13.63 0.23
CA LEU A 101 12.09 14.21 -1.10
C LEU A 101 13.34 15.09 -1.18
N ARG A 102 13.58 15.96 -0.19
CA ARG A 102 14.78 16.79 -0.13
C ARG A 102 16.04 15.93 -0.04
N PHE A 103 16.00 14.88 0.77
CA PHE A 103 17.12 13.96 0.92
C PHE A 103 17.47 13.26 -0.40
N VAL A 104 16.49 12.69 -1.09
CA VAL A 104 16.69 12.04 -2.40
C VAL A 104 17.16 13.01 -3.47
N LYS A 105 16.60 14.24 -3.52
CA LYS A 105 17.06 15.30 -4.43
C LYS A 105 18.55 15.63 -4.21
N LYS A 106 18.99 15.70 -2.95
CA LYS A 106 20.40 15.94 -2.60
C LYS A 106 21.31 14.82 -3.11
N ILE A 107 20.93 13.55 -2.92
CA ILE A 107 21.75 12.41 -3.38
C ILE A 107 21.81 12.36 -4.91
N THR A 108 20.69 12.61 -5.59
CA THR A 108 20.60 12.54 -7.05
C THR A 108 21.18 13.77 -7.77
N GLY A 109 21.75 14.74 -7.04
CA GLY A 109 22.37 15.94 -7.62
C GLY A 109 21.37 16.93 -8.25
N ASN A 110 20.08 16.83 -7.91
CA ASN A 110 19.04 17.64 -8.53
C ASN A 110 18.40 18.57 -7.49
N THR A 111 19.18 19.57 -7.09
CA THR A 111 18.79 20.68 -6.21
C THR A 111 18.12 21.78 -7.03
N ALA A 112 16.90 21.52 -7.47
CA ALA A 112 15.97 22.54 -7.98
C ALA A 112 14.87 22.77 -6.94
#